data_AF-A0A520B505-F1
#
_entry.id   AF-A0A520B505-F1
#
_cell.length_a   1.000
_cell.length_b   1.000
_cell.length_c   1.000
_cell.angle_alpha   90.00
_cell.angle_beta   90.00
_cell.angle_gamma   90.00
#
_symmetry.space_group_name_H-M   'P 1'
#
loop_
_entity.id
_entity.type
_entity.pdbx_description
1 polymer ?
#
loop_
_entity_poly.entity_id
_entity_poly.type
_entity_poly.pdbx_seq_one_letter_code
_entity_poly.pdbx_strand_id
1 'polypeptide(L)' 'KETGLLSGTLYPLLIRMTDQGLVEAEWREPEHPGRPARHAYRLTNAGVAFARTATPAGPTTFTKAAFA' A
#
# COMPACT_ATOMS: atom_id res chain seq x y z
N LYS A 1 -12.29 -2.81 -1.02
CA LYS A 1 -11.54 -1.61 -0.58
C LYS A 1 -11.78 -1.45 0.92
N GLU A 2 -11.02 -2.16 1.75
CA GLU A 2 -11.24 -2.24 3.21
C GLU A 2 -10.39 -1.26 4.03
N THR A 3 -9.39 -0.61 3.43
CA THR A 3 -8.43 0.20 4.19
C THR A 3 -8.91 1.61 4.51
N GLY A 4 -10.11 2.06 4.10
CA GLY A 4 -10.64 3.40 4.40
C GLY A 4 -9.80 4.62 3.92
N LEU A 5 -8.60 4.38 3.39
CA LEU A 5 -7.63 5.38 2.97
C LEU A 5 -8.07 6.06 1.67
N LEU A 6 -7.91 7.38 1.63
CA LEU A 6 -7.97 8.13 0.38
C LEU A 6 -6.83 7.69 -0.53
N SER A 7 -7.10 7.62 -1.84
CA SER A 7 -6.06 7.38 -2.85
C SER A 7 -4.90 8.38 -2.72
N GLY A 8 -5.19 9.62 -2.32
CA GLY A 8 -4.19 10.68 -2.07
C GLY A 8 -3.23 10.40 -0.91
N THR A 9 -3.57 9.49 0.00
CA THR A 9 -2.70 9.05 1.10
C THR A 9 -2.07 7.67 0.81
N LEU A 10 -2.80 6.82 0.08
CA LEU A 10 -2.35 5.46 -0.23
C LEU A 10 -1.11 5.43 -1.13
N TYR A 11 -1.12 6.16 -2.24
CA TYR A 11 0.00 6.12 -3.18
C TYR A 11 1.31 6.69 -2.59
N PRO A 12 1.31 7.86 -1.92
CA PRO A 12 2.53 8.34 -1.25
C PRO A 12 3.06 7.39 -0.18
N LEU A 13 2.18 6.67 0.53
CA LEU A 13 2.58 5.69 1.53
C LEU A 13 3.24 4.47 0.88
N LEU A 14 2.67 3.94 -0.21
CA LEU A 14 3.26 2.83 -0.96
C LEU A 14 4.61 3.19 -1.58
N ILE A 15 4.78 4.43 -2.07
CA ILE A 15 6.06 4.94 -2.56
C ILE A 15 7.09 4.93 -1.43
N ARG A 16 6.78 5.53 -0.27
CA ARG A 16 7.69 5.56 0.89
C ARG A 16 8.06 4.15 1.37
N MET A 17 7.09 3.23 1.41
CA MET A 17 7.37 1.84 1.77
C MET A 17 8.28 1.14 0.75
N THR A 18 8.19 1.52 -0.53
CA THR A 18 9.08 1.00 -1.58
C THR A 18 10.49 1.56 -1.39
N ASP A 19 10.62 2.87 -1.16
CA ASP A 19 11.90 3.53 -0.88
C ASP A 19 12.60 2.96 0.37
N GLN A 20 11.82 2.53 1.37
CA GLN A 20 12.31 1.86 2.58
C GLN A 20 12.60 0.36 2.39
N GLY A 21 12.38 -0.20 1.20
CA GLY A 21 12.59 -1.62 0.91
C GLY A 21 11.60 -2.55 1.62
N LEU A 22 10.47 -2.02 2.12
CA LEU A 22 9.43 -2.80 2.80
C LEU A 22 8.47 -3.47 1.79
N VAL A 23 8.30 -2.88 0.61
CA VAL A 23 7.53 -3.47 -0.48
C VAL A 23 8.31 -3.42 -1.78
N GLU A 24 8.10 -4.43 -2.61
CA GLU A 24 8.47 -4.45 -4.02
C GLU A 24 7.32 -3.87 -4.85
N ALA A 25 7.68 -3.16 -5.90
CA ALA A 25 6.80 -2.47 -6.83
C ALA A 25 7.02 -3.01 -8.23
N GLU A 26 5.97 -3.53 -8.88
CA GLU A 26 6.07 -4.02 -10.25
C GLU A 26 4.85 -3.64 -11.09
N TRP A 27 5.10 -3.31 -12.35
CA TRP A 27 4.03 -3.17 -13.34
C TRP A 27 3.58 -4.56 -13.77
N ARG A 28 2.33 -4.89 -13.48
CA ARG A 28 1.69 -6.11 -13.99
C ARG A 28 0.80 -5.80 -15.17
N GLU A 29 0.96 -6.62 -16.19
CA GLU A 29 0.06 -6.62 -17.33
C GLU A 29 -1.38 -6.92 -16.90
N PRO A 30 -2.36 -6.37 -17.62
CA PRO A 30 -3.76 -6.64 -17.37
C PRO A 30 -4.06 -8.12 -17.68
N GLU A 31 -4.78 -8.80 -16.78
CA GLU A 31 -5.25 -10.18 -17.01
C GLU A 31 -6.26 -10.27 -18.17
N HIS A 32 -6.86 -9.14 -18.55
CA HIS A 32 -7.81 -9.06 -19.64
C HIS A 32 -7.42 -7.96 -20.64
N PRO A 33 -7.46 -8.24 -21.95
CA PRO A 33 -7.15 -7.25 -22.97
C PRO A 33 -8.11 -6.05 -22.87
N GLY A 34 -7.56 -4.84 -22.99
CA GLY A 34 -8.31 -3.58 -22.94
C GLY A 34 -8.27 -2.83 -21.59
N ARG A 35 -7.54 -3.32 -20.58
CA ARG A 35 -7.30 -2.58 -19.33
C ARG A 35 -5.88 -2.04 -19.24
N PRO A 36 -5.65 -0.91 -18.56
CA PRO A 36 -4.29 -0.42 -18.33
C PRO A 36 -3.51 -1.36 -17.41
N ALA A 37 -2.19 -1.36 -17.54
CA ALA A 37 -1.30 -2.04 -16.60
C ALA A 37 -1.54 -1.55 -15.17
N ARG A 38 -1.42 -2.45 -14.19
CA ARG A 38 -1.60 -2.14 -12.77
C ARG A 38 -0.26 -2.17 -12.07
N HIS A 39 -0.03 -1.20 -11.20
CA HIS A 39 1.13 -1.22 -10.32
C HIS A 39 0.83 -2.10 -9.11
N ALA A 40 1.44 -3.28 -9.07
CA ALA A 40 1.29 -4.24 -8.00
C ALA A 40 2.37 -4.00 -6.93
N TYR A 41 1.99 -4.23 -5.67
CA TYR A 41 2.90 -4.12 -4.54
C TYR A 41 2.91 -5.43 -3.75
N ARG A 42 4.10 -5.87 -3.35
CA ARG A 42 4.29 -7.10 -2.57
C ARG A 42 5.17 -6.81 -1.36
N LEU A 43 4.81 -7.33 -0.18
CA LEU A 43 5.67 -7.22 1.00
C LEU A 43 6.99 -7.99 0.80
N THR A 44 8.10 -7.35 1.11
CA THR A 44 9.40 -8.01 1.23
C THR A 44 9.49 -8.75 2.57
N ASN A 45 10.52 -9.57 2.75
CA ASN A 45 10.80 -10.18 4.06
C ASN A 45 10.98 -9.13 5.16
N ALA A 46 11.63 -8.00 4.84
CA ALA A 46 11.78 -6.87 5.75
C ALA A 46 10.43 -6.21 6.05
N GLY A 47 9.57 -6.04 5.04
CA GLY A 47 8.21 -5.53 5.20
C GLY A 47 7.34 -6.41 6.10
N VAL A 48 7.43 -7.74 5.95
CA VAL A 48 6.71 -8.69 6.82
C VAL A 48 7.22 -8.60 8.26
N ALA A 49 8.53 -8.55 8.47
CA ALA A 49 9.12 -8.41 9.80
C ALA A 49 8.68 -7.09 10.46
N PHE A 50 8.75 -5.98 9.72
CA PHE A 50 8.29 -4.67 10.17
C PHE A 50 6.80 -4.69 10.56
N ALA A 51 5.93 -5.23 9.70
CA ALA A 51 4.50 -5.34 9.97
C ALA A 51 4.18 -6.18 11.22
N ARG A 52 4.99 -7.20 11.53
CA ARG A 52 4.85 -8.00 12.75
C ARG A 52 5.27 -7.25 14.03
N THR A 53 6.21 -6.33 13.92
CA THR A 53 6.61 -5.46 15.05
C THR A 53 5.67 -4.27 15.27
N ALA A 54 4.85 -3.95 14.26
CA ALA A 54 3.86 -2.91 14.37
C ALA A 54 2.72 -3.38 15.28
N THR A 55 2.78 -3.01 16.56
CA THR A 55 1.63 -3.14 17.46
C THR A 55 0.54 -2.19 16.97
N PRO A 56 -0.69 -2.67 16.66
CA PRO A 56 -1.78 -1.76 16.34
C PRO A 56 -2.09 -0.92 17.58
N ALA A 57 -1.66 0.33 17.55
CA ALA A 57 -1.97 1.31 18.58
C ALA A 57 -3.43 1.74 18.42
N GLY A 58 -4.36 0.91 18.92
CA GLY A 58 -5.80 1.21 18.93
C GLY A 58 -6.58 0.64 17.74
N PRO A 59 -7.91 0.88 17.69
CA PRO A 59 -8.76 0.39 16.61
C PRO A 59 -8.27 0.96 15.29
N THR A 60 -7.99 0.08 14.33
CA THR A 60 -7.53 0.40 12.97
C THR A 60 -8.66 1.05 12.16
N THR A 61 -9.11 2.23 12.60
CA THR A 61 -10.15 3.01 11.95
C THR A 61 -9.47 3.97 10.99
N PHE A 62 -9.36 3.58 9.74
CA PHE A 62 -8.91 4.49 8.68
C PHE A 62 -10.07 5.40 8.27
N THR A 63 -10.25 6.51 8.99
CA THR A 63 -11.22 7.55 8.61
C THR A 63 -10.63 8.45 7.54
N LYS A 64 -11.49 8.84 6.59
CA LYS A 64 -11.22 9.81 5.53
C LYS A 64 -10.94 11.19 6.16
N ALA A 65 -9.70 11.44 6.57
CA ALA A 65 -9.28 12.79 6.95
C ALA A 65 -9.14 13.63 5.68
N ALA A 66 -9.96 14.69 5.59
CA ALA A 66 -9.93 15.65 4.51
C ALA A 66 -8.59 16.41 4.53
N PHE A 67 -7.72 16.11 3.58
CA PHE A 67 -6.65 17.03 3.19
C PHE A 67 -7.23 17.91 2.08
N ALA A 68 -7.59 19.14 2.47
CA ALA A 68 -7.80 20.27 1.57
C ALA A 68 -6.45 20.96 1.32
#